data_AF-A0A842Q7Q5-F1
#
_entry.id   AF-A0A842Q7Q5-F1
#
_cell.length_a   1.000
_cell.length_b   1.000
_cell.length_c   1.000
_cell.angle_alpha   90.00
_cell.angle_beta   90.00
_cell.angle_gamma   90.00
#
_symmetry.space_group_name_H-M   'P 1'
#
loop_
_entity.id
_entity.type
_entity.pdbx_description
1 polymer ?
#
loop_
_entity_poly.entity_id
_entity_poly.type
_entity_poly.pdbx_seq_one_letter_code
_entity_poly.pdbx_strand_id
1 'polypeptide(L)'
;MPKTREKREIVRLGGKLKEIITVRDKEGKIIHRIISPLMIEFKLKDVLQVIIGATILAVPVAFTEEVWLLGETLPILNIGTFLFLSVLFIGTFDYYNFYRNRIEKHWQEFVKRVFFTYIFSFIVVGIILYLIQKTPWNTDWLLAVKRIIIVTFPSSMSAAIADTIK
;
A
#
# COMPACT_ATOMS: atom_id res chain seq x y z
N MET A 1 -33.82 -21.35 -12.19
CA MET A 1 -33.45 -20.49 -11.04
C MET A 1 -33.74 -19.04 -11.40
N PRO A 2 -34.55 -18.29 -10.64
CA PRO A 2 -35.02 -16.96 -11.05
C PRO A 2 -33.93 -15.89 -10.86
N LYS A 3 -33.75 -15.01 -11.86
CA LYS A 3 -32.73 -13.94 -11.88
C LYS A 3 -33.19 -12.70 -11.11
N THR A 4 -32.55 -12.40 -9.99
CA THR A 4 -32.69 -11.17 -9.19
C THR A 4 -32.03 -9.97 -9.92
N ARG A 5 -32.58 -8.75 -9.80
CA ARG A 5 -31.95 -7.53 -10.37
C ARG A 5 -31.13 -6.82 -9.30
N GLU A 6 -29.81 -6.87 -9.45
CA GLU A 6 -28.86 -6.11 -8.63
C GLU A 6 -28.58 -4.74 -9.27
N LYS A 7 -28.77 -3.65 -8.50
CA LYS A 7 -28.31 -2.31 -8.90
C LYS A 7 -27.23 -1.84 -7.92
N ARG A 8 -26.04 -1.54 -8.43
CA ARG A 8 -24.90 -1.03 -7.66
C ARG A 8 -24.74 0.46 -7.94
N GLU A 9 -24.82 1.28 -6.90
CA GLU A 9 -24.63 2.73 -6.99
C GLU A 9 -23.57 3.18 -5.99
N ILE A 10 -22.60 3.97 -6.44
CA ILE A 10 -21.60 4.59 -5.57
C ILE A 10 -22.10 5.96 -5.17
N VAL A 11 -22.33 6.17 -3.87
CA VAL A 11 -22.87 7.42 -3.32
C VAL A 11 -21.95 7.94 -2.22
N ARG A 12 -21.65 9.23 -2.24
CA ARG A 12 -20.91 9.89 -1.16
C ARG A 12 -21.87 10.21 -0.02
N LEU A 13 -21.70 9.54 1.12
CA LEU A 13 -22.56 9.71 2.31
C LEU A 13 -21.69 10.00 3.53
N GLY A 14 -21.88 11.17 4.14
CA GLY A 14 -21.13 11.58 5.34
C GLY A 14 -19.62 11.70 5.11
N GLY A 15 -19.19 12.22 3.97
CA GLY A 15 -17.76 12.40 3.65
C GLY A 15 -16.99 11.11 3.35
N LYS A 16 -17.68 9.98 3.13
CA LYS A 16 -17.08 8.71 2.69
C LYS A 16 -17.79 8.21 1.43
N LEU A 17 -17.04 7.63 0.50
CA LEU A 17 -17.61 6.88 -0.61
C LEU A 17 -18.22 5.59 -0.05
N LYS A 18 -19.46 5.30 -0.40
CA LYS A 18 -20.13 4.04 -0.05
C LYS A 18 -20.75 3.45 -1.31
N GLU A 19 -20.57 2.16 -1.52
CA GLU A 19 -21.29 1.42 -2.53
C GLU A 19 -22.58 0.92 -1.92
N ILE A 20 -23.69 1.20 -2.60
CA ILE A 20 -25.01 0.77 -2.23
C ILE A 20 -25.41 -0.31 -3.22
N ILE A 21 -25.41 -1.56 -2.77
CA ILE A 21 -25.95 -2.68 -3.54
C ILE A 21 -27.43 -2.79 -3.15
N THR A 22 -28.30 -2.45 -4.09
CA THR A 22 -29.75 -2.57 -3.93
C THR A 22 -30.21 -3.81 -4.67
N VAL A 23 -30.66 -4.82 -3.93
CA VAL A 23 -31.27 -6.03 -4.48
C VAL A 23 -32.78 -5.81 -4.54
N ARG A 24 -33.35 -5.84 -5.76
CA ARG A 24 -34.80 -5.68 -5.97
C ARG A 24 -35.44 -7.00 -6.36
N ASP A 25 -36.64 -7.25 -5.83
CA ASP A 25 -37.51 -8.35 -6.24
C ASP A 25 -38.15 -8.06 -7.62
N LYS A 26 -38.79 -9.07 -8.22
CA LYS A 26 -39.57 -8.98 -9.47
C LYS A 26 -40.68 -7.92 -9.42
N GLU A 27 -41.22 -7.64 -8.23
CA GLU A 27 -42.25 -6.62 -7.98
C GLU A 27 -41.67 -5.21 -7.78
N GLY A 28 -40.34 -5.04 -7.88
CA GLY A 28 -39.66 -3.76 -7.70
C GLY A 28 -39.41 -3.36 -6.25
N LYS A 29 -39.84 -4.19 -5.28
CA LYS A 29 -39.63 -3.96 -3.85
C LYS A 29 -38.16 -4.20 -3.47
N ILE A 30 -37.61 -3.33 -2.62
CA ILE A 30 -36.23 -3.42 -2.16
C ILE A 30 -36.15 -4.52 -1.10
N ILE A 31 -35.44 -5.61 -1.40
CA ILE A 31 -35.25 -6.74 -0.47
C ILE A 31 -34.09 -6.44 0.47
N HIS A 32 -32.97 -5.94 -0.07
CA HIS A 32 -31.77 -5.69 0.72
C HIS A 32 -30.96 -4.50 0.18
N ARG A 33 -30.44 -3.68 1.09
CA ARG A 33 -29.56 -2.54 0.79
C ARG A 33 -28.25 -2.74 1.56
N ILE A 34 -27.22 -3.22 0.88
CA ILE A 34 -25.88 -3.36 1.47
C ILE A 34 -25.14 -2.06 1.21
N ILE A 35 -24.66 -1.41 2.26
CA ILE A 35 -23.86 -0.19 2.17
C ILE A 35 -22.42 -0.56 2.53
N SER A 36 -21.59 -0.82 1.53
CA SER A 36 -20.17 -1.13 1.73
C SER A 36 -19.32 0.14 1.62
N PRO A 37 -18.50 0.49 2.61
CA PRO A 37 -17.60 1.63 2.47
C PRO A 37 -16.60 1.37 1.33
N LEU A 38 -16.48 2.32 0.40
CA LEU A 38 -15.41 2.33 -0.60
C LEU A 38 -14.18 2.96 0.06
N MET A 39 -13.22 2.12 0.40
CA MET A 39 -11.95 2.48 1.05
C MET A 39 -10.95 3.04 0.03
N ILE A 40 -11.42 3.90 -0.86
CA ILE A 40 -10.65 4.44 -1.98
C ILE A 40 -9.83 5.65 -1.51
N GLU A 41 -10.43 6.53 -0.69
CA GLU A 41 -9.76 7.73 -0.17
C GLU A 41 -8.62 7.36 0.79
N PHE A 42 -7.43 7.89 0.53
CA PHE A 42 -6.27 7.78 1.43
C PHE A 42 -6.40 8.79 2.57
N LYS A 43 -6.54 8.33 3.81
CA LYS A 43 -6.79 9.18 5.00
C LYS A 43 -5.60 9.19 5.95
N LEU A 44 -5.60 10.13 6.91
CA LEU A 44 -4.55 10.20 7.94
C LEU A 44 -4.42 8.89 8.75
N LYS A 45 -5.54 8.17 8.98
CA LYS A 45 -5.52 6.83 9.59
C LYS A 45 -4.67 5.86 8.76
N ASP A 46 -4.79 5.92 7.43
CA ASP A 46 -4.06 5.05 6.51
C ASP A 46 -2.54 5.36 6.57
N VAL A 47 -2.15 6.63 6.71
CA VAL A 47 -0.74 7.01 6.93
C VAL A 47 -0.15 6.36 8.17
N LEU A 48 -0.86 6.45 9.31
CA LEU A 48 -0.40 5.83 10.57
C LEU A 48 -0.29 4.32 10.43
N GLN A 49 -1.24 3.70 9.74
CA GLN A 49 -1.29 2.26 9.51
C GLN A 49 -0.15 1.78 8.61
N VAL A 50 0.17 2.53 7.56
CA VAL A 50 1.35 2.33 6.71
C VAL A 50 2.64 2.47 7.52
N ILE A 51 2.76 3.50 8.38
CA ILE A 51 3.95 3.69 9.22
C ILE A 51 4.15 2.51 10.19
N ILE A 52 3.09 2.11 10.88
CA ILE A 52 3.12 0.98 11.82
C ILE A 52 3.46 -0.31 11.06
N GLY A 53 2.79 -0.56 9.94
CA GLY A 53 3.02 -1.73 9.10
C GLY A 53 4.43 -1.80 8.53
N ALA A 54 4.96 -0.67 8.04
CA ALA A 54 6.32 -0.56 7.54
C ALA A 54 7.34 -0.92 8.64
N THR A 55 7.12 -0.44 9.86
CA THR A 55 8.02 -0.63 10.99
C THR A 55 8.19 -2.11 11.36
N ILE A 56 7.12 -2.91 11.24
CA ILE A 56 7.12 -4.35 11.61
C ILE A 56 8.26 -5.12 10.92
N LEU A 57 8.45 -4.92 9.62
CA LEU A 57 9.55 -5.56 8.88
C LEU A 57 10.78 -4.67 8.75
N ALA A 58 10.64 -3.34 8.81
CA ALA A 58 11.80 -2.46 8.74
C ALA A 58 12.78 -2.71 9.88
N VAL A 59 12.32 -2.84 11.13
CA VAL A 59 13.20 -3.03 12.29
C VAL A 59 14.03 -4.32 12.19
N PRO A 60 13.43 -5.52 12.07
CA PRO A 60 14.22 -6.75 12.03
C PRO A 60 15.12 -6.84 10.79
N VAL A 61 14.70 -6.28 9.64
CA VAL A 61 15.50 -6.33 8.40
C VAL A 61 16.59 -5.26 8.38
N ALA A 62 16.34 -4.07 8.93
CA ALA A 62 17.34 -3.00 8.99
C ALA A 62 18.47 -3.32 9.96
N PHE A 63 18.24 -4.19 10.95
CA PHE A 63 19.20 -4.46 12.02
C PHE A 63 20.13 -5.64 11.71
N THR A 64 20.04 -6.20 10.50
CA THR A 64 20.89 -7.32 10.06
C THR A 64 22.08 -6.82 9.24
N GLU A 65 23.25 -7.40 9.49
CA GLU A 65 24.48 -7.00 8.81
C GLU A 65 24.47 -7.41 7.33
N GLU A 66 23.77 -8.50 7.02
CA GLU A 66 23.61 -9.05 5.68
C GLU A 66 22.99 -8.02 4.74
N VAL A 67 22.02 -7.24 5.23
CA VAL A 67 21.36 -6.20 4.42
C VAL A 67 22.28 -5.01 4.19
N TRP A 68 23.12 -4.66 5.16
CA TRP A 68 24.08 -3.58 5.02
C TRP A 68 25.15 -3.91 3.97
N LEU A 69 25.66 -5.15 4.02
CA LEU A 69 26.63 -5.69 3.06
C LEU A 69 26.01 -5.84 1.68
N LEU A 70 24.75 -6.29 1.60
CA LEU A 70 24.02 -6.39 0.35
C LEU A 70 23.87 -5.01 -0.33
N GLY A 71 23.67 -3.94 0.46
CA GLY A 71 23.67 -2.57 -0.04
C GLY A 71 25.00 -2.09 -0.62
N GLU A 72 26.13 -2.56 -0.08
CA GLU A 72 27.48 -2.23 -0.58
C GLU A 72 27.82 -2.97 -1.87
N THR A 73 27.49 -4.27 -1.91
CA THR A 73 27.93 -5.20 -2.96
C THR A 73 27.01 -5.20 -4.19
N LEU A 74 25.72 -4.88 -4.04
CA LEU A 74 24.78 -4.97 -5.15
C LEU A 74 25.03 -3.90 -6.24
N PRO A 75 25.03 -4.32 -7.53
CA PRO A 75 24.97 -3.40 -8.65
C PRO A 75 23.69 -2.56 -8.64
N ILE A 76 23.77 -1.34 -9.18
CA ILE A 76 22.64 -0.41 -9.20
C ILE A 76 21.42 -0.95 -9.97
N LEU A 77 21.66 -1.77 -11.00
CA LEU A 77 20.60 -2.41 -11.78
C LEU A 77 19.71 -3.29 -10.90
N ASN A 78 20.30 -4.10 -10.03
CA ASN A 78 19.57 -4.99 -9.12
C ASN A 78 18.76 -4.18 -8.09
N ILE A 79 19.29 -3.06 -7.61
CA ILE A 79 18.58 -2.13 -6.72
C ILE A 79 17.37 -1.53 -7.43
N GLY A 80 17.52 -1.15 -8.70
CA GLY A 80 16.40 -0.74 -9.54
C GLY A 80 15.32 -1.82 -9.67
N THR A 81 15.73 -3.09 -9.79
CA THR A 81 14.79 -4.23 -9.81
C THR A 81 14.06 -4.39 -8.47
N PHE A 82 14.71 -4.22 -7.32
CA PHE A 82 14.02 -4.24 -6.02
C PHE A 82 13.00 -3.12 -5.89
N LEU A 83 13.33 -1.90 -6.34
CA LEU A 83 12.40 -0.78 -6.37
C LEU A 83 11.21 -1.10 -7.28
N PHE A 84 11.45 -1.60 -8.50
CA PHE A 84 10.38 -1.99 -9.40
C PHE A 84 9.48 -3.07 -8.79
N LEU A 85 10.08 -4.11 -8.20
CA LEU A 85 9.34 -5.19 -7.54
C LEU A 85 8.52 -4.68 -6.37
N SER A 86 9.05 -3.81 -5.51
CA SER A 86 8.28 -3.24 -4.39
C SER A 86 7.00 -2.54 -4.86
N VAL A 87 7.10 -1.66 -5.87
CA VAL A 87 5.94 -0.95 -6.42
C VAL A 87 4.97 -1.92 -7.08
N LEU A 88 5.48 -2.92 -7.82
CA LEU A 88 4.66 -3.97 -8.43
C LEU A 88 3.91 -4.81 -7.40
N PHE A 89 4.56 -5.18 -6.30
CA PHE A 89 3.93 -5.95 -5.22
C PHE A 89 2.85 -5.15 -4.51
N ILE A 90 3.12 -3.90 -4.13
CA ILE A 90 2.11 -3.00 -3.53
C ILE A 90 0.94 -2.82 -4.49
N GLY A 91 1.22 -2.52 -5.77
CA GLY A 91 0.18 -2.32 -6.78
C GLY A 91 -0.66 -3.57 -7.01
N THR A 92 -0.04 -4.75 -7.09
CA THR A 92 -0.76 -6.03 -7.22
C THR A 92 -1.60 -6.31 -5.97
N PHE A 93 -1.05 -6.08 -4.78
CA PHE A 93 -1.74 -6.28 -3.52
C PHE A 93 -2.96 -5.37 -3.39
N ASP A 94 -2.79 -4.07 -3.67
CA ASP A 94 -3.89 -3.10 -3.65
C ASP A 94 -4.93 -3.39 -4.72
N TYR A 95 -4.51 -3.84 -5.91
CA TYR A 95 -5.40 -4.25 -6.99
C TYR A 95 -6.35 -5.35 -6.52
N TYR A 96 -5.80 -6.43 -5.96
CA TYR A 96 -6.59 -7.58 -5.53
C TYR A 96 -7.46 -7.29 -4.31
N ASN A 97 -6.98 -6.48 -3.35
CA ASN A 97 -7.71 -6.20 -2.11
C ASN A 97 -8.77 -5.11 -2.26
N PHE A 98 -8.51 -4.05 -3.02
CA PHE A 98 -9.39 -2.87 -3.06
C PHE A 98 -10.09 -2.64 -4.41
N TYR A 99 -9.47 -3.03 -5.53
CA TYR A 99 -9.88 -2.51 -6.84
C TYR A 99 -10.30 -3.56 -7.89
N ARG A 100 -10.23 -4.86 -7.58
CA ARG A 100 -10.43 -5.99 -8.52
C ARG A 100 -11.49 -5.79 -9.61
N ASN A 101 -12.70 -5.33 -9.26
CA ASN A 101 -13.80 -5.09 -10.22
C ASN A 101 -14.23 -3.61 -10.33
N ARG A 102 -13.43 -2.66 -9.82
CA ARG A 102 -13.83 -1.24 -9.67
C ARG A 102 -12.78 -0.22 -10.13
N ILE A 103 -11.70 -0.68 -10.76
CA ILE A 103 -10.55 0.17 -11.09
C ILE A 103 -10.85 1.24 -12.13
N GLU A 104 -11.75 0.96 -13.07
CA GLU A 104 -11.99 1.80 -14.26
C GLU A 104 -12.40 3.24 -13.91
N LYS A 105 -12.99 3.47 -12.73
CA LYS A 105 -13.42 4.80 -12.29
C LYS A 105 -12.47 5.52 -11.31
N HIS A 106 -11.44 4.84 -10.78
CA HIS A 106 -10.64 5.38 -9.65
C HIS A 106 -9.12 5.12 -9.78
N TRP A 107 -8.59 5.02 -11.00
CA TRP A 107 -7.16 4.79 -11.25
C TRP A 107 -6.23 5.81 -10.54
N GLN A 108 -6.62 7.09 -10.47
CA GLN A 108 -5.83 8.12 -9.79
C GLN A 108 -5.65 7.84 -8.29
N GLU A 109 -6.70 7.35 -7.62
CA GLU A 109 -6.64 7.04 -6.19
C GLU A 109 -5.84 5.76 -5.91
N PHE A 110 -5.88 4.80 -6.84
CA PHE A 110 -4.99 3.63 -6.81
C PHE A 110 -3.52 4.05 -6.89
N VAL A 111 -3.14 4.83 -7.90
CA VAL A 111 -1.74 5.28 -8.06
C VAL A 111 -1.28 6.09 -6.86
N LYS A 112 -2.12 7.00 -6.34
CA LYS A 112 -1.80 7.75 -5.12
C LYS A 112 -1.54 6.83 -3.94
N ARG A 113 -2.38 5.82 -3.70
CA ARG A 113 -2.19 4.87 -2.58
C ARG A 113 -0.86 4.14 -2.69
N VAL A 114 -0.57 3.52 -3.85
CA VAL A 114 0.69 2.81 -4.07
C VAL A 114 1.90 3.73 -3.85
N PHE A 115 1.83 4.94 -4.39
CA PHE A 115 2.89 5.94 -4.27
C PHE A 115 3.12 6.39 -2.82
N PHE A 116 2.05 6.75 -2.09
CA PHE A 116 2.16 7.17 -0.70
C PHE A 116 2.62 6.02 0.21
N THR A 117 2.07 4.81 0.04
CA THR A 117 2.51 3.63 0.80
C THR A 117 4.00 3.40 0.65
N TYR A 118 4.53 3.48 -0.57
CA TYR A 118 5.97 3.32 -0.81
C TYR A 118 6.79 4.46 -0.18
N ILE A 119 6.38 5.73 -0.37
CA ILE A 119 7.10 6.89 0.18
C ILE A 119 7.15 6.86 1.70
N PHE A 120 6.03 6.61 2.37
CA PHE A 120 6.01 6.56 3.83
C PHE A 120 6.87 5.41 4.35
N SER A 121 6.84 4.25 3.68
CA SER A 121 7.72 3.13 4.01
C SER A 121 9.20 3.49 3.83
N PHE A 122 9.56 4.16 2.73
CA PHE A 122 10.92 4.62 2.46
C PHE A 122 11.42 5.60 3.54
N ILE A 123 10.57 6.55 3.96
CA ILE A 123 10.89 7.51 5.02
C ILE A 123 11.10 6.77 6.36
N VAL A 124 10.20 5.87 6.73
CA VAL A 124 10.32 5.08 7.97
C VAL A 124 11.63 4.30 8.00
N VAL A 125 11.95 3.61 6.91
CA VAL A 125 13.20 2.86 6.78
C VAL A 125 14.42 3.79 6.85
N GLY A 126 14.37 4.94 6.15
CA GLY A 126 15.44 5.94 6.19
C GLY A 126 15.70 6.45 7.59
N ILE A 127 14.64 6.74 8.37
CA ILE A 127 14.75 7.14 9.77
C ILE A 127 15.39 6.03 10.59
N ILE A 128 14.92 4.77 10.46
CA ILE A 128 15.47 3.64 11.22
C ILE A 128 16.95 3.44 10.92
N LEU A 129 17.35 3.40 9.64
CA LEU A 129 18.74 3.24 9.22
C LEU A 129 19.62 4.42 9.61
N TYR A 130 19.06 5.63 9.70
CA TYR A 130 19.72 6.81 10.23
C TYR A 130 19.98 6.70 11.73
N LEU A 131 18.98 6.27 12.51
CA LEU A 131 19.11 6.11 13.95
C LEU A 131 20.18 5.08 14.35
N ILE A 132 20.36 4.02 13.56
CA ILE A 132 21.41 3.01 13.79
C ILE A 132 22.76 3.37 13.16
N GLN A 133 22.91 4.58 12.60
CA GLN A 133 24.13 5.07 11.97
C GLN A 133 24.62 4.20 10.79
N LYS A 134 23.70 3.59 10.03
CA LYS A 134 24.00 2.76 8.85
C LYS A 134 23.69 3.45 7.53
N THR A 135 23.35 4.74 7.56
CA THR A 135 23.19 5.59 6.38
C THR A 135 24.31 6.64 6.29
N PRO A 136 25.36 6.39 5.49
CA PRO A 136 26.48 7.31 5.35
C PRO A 136 26.14 8.50 4.44
N TRP A 137 25.14 9.31 4.80
CA TRP A 137 24.63 10.42 3.97
C TRP A 137 25.71 11.42 3.51
N ASN A 138 26.74 11.63 4.34
CA ASN A 138 27.80 12.62 4.08
C ASN A 138 28.94 12.07 3.20
N THR A 139 29.19 10.76 3.24
CA THR A 139 30.33 10.14 2.56
C THR A 139 29.91 9.38 1.31
N ASP A 140 28.79 8.65 1.37
CA ASP A 140 28.24 7.89 0.24
C ASP A 140 26.70 7.89 0.28
N TRP A 141 26.12 8.92 -0.34
CA TRP A 141 24.67 9.06 -0.48
C TRP A 141 24.06 7.93 -1.31
N LEU A 142 24.82 7.38 -2.27
CA LEU A 142 24.32 6.31 -3.14
C LEU A 142 24.17 5.02 -2.33
N LEU A 143 25.16 4.68 -1.51
CA LEU A 143 25.08 3.55 -0.60
C LEU A 143 23.92 3.68 0.40
N ALA A 144 23.69 4.87 0.95
CA ALA A 144 22.56 5.14 1.83
C ALA A 144 21.23 4.84 1.11
N VAL A 145 21.04 5.34 -0.11
CA VAL A 145 19.83 5.08 -0.91
C VAL A 145 19.68 3.60 -1.24
N LYS A 146 20.76 2.91 -1.63
CA LYS A 146 20.71 1.45 -1.91
C LYS A 146 20.19 0.67 -0.70
N ARG A 147 20.73 0.93 0.49
CA ARG A 147 20.30 0.26 1.73
C ARG A 147 18.83 0.52 2.06
N ILE A 148 18.39 1.77 1.89
CA ILE A 148 16.99 2.12 2.14
C ILE A 148 16.09 1.37 1.16
N ILE A 149 16.40 1.32 -0.14
CA ILE A 149 15.58 0.62 -1.13
C ILE A 149 15.45 -0.88 -0.80
N ILE A 150 16.57 -1.53 -0.44
CA ILE A 150 16.57 -2.97 -0.11
C ILE A 150 15.66 -3.26 1.08
N VAL A 151 15.74 -2.47 2.16
CA VAL A 151 14.89 -2.65 3.35
C VAL A 151 13.44 -2.20 3.10
N THR A 152 13.25 -1.18 2.25
CA THR A 152 11.92 -0.68 1.87
C THR A 152 11.12 -1.74 1.13
N PHE A 153 11.76 -2.64 0.37
CA PHE A 153 11.07 -3.72 -0.32
C PHE A 153 10.17 -4.57 0.62
N PRO A 154 10.69 -5.30 1.62
CA PRO A 154 9.85 -6.07 2.54
C PRO A 154 8.99 -5.15 3.43
N SER A 155 9.53 -4.00 3.87
CA SER A 155 8.81 -3.06 4.73
C SER A 155 7.52 -2.52 4.07
N SER A 156 7.59 -2.12 2.81
CA SER A 156 6.44 -1.58 2.09
C SER A 156 5.36 -2.62 1.78
N MET A 157 5.73 -3.90 1.65
CA MET A 157 4.76 -5.00 1.58
C MET A 157 4.01 -5.16 2.91
N SER A 158 4.72 -5.11 4.04
CA SER A 158 4.10 -5.14 5.36
C SER A 158 3.20 -3.93 5.60
N ALA A 159 3.61 -2.75 5.11
CA ALA A 159 2.81 -1.53 5.16
C ALA A 159 1.50 -1.65 4.36
N ALA A 160 1.57 -2.20 3.14
CA ALA A 160 0.40 -2.42 2.30
C ALA A 160 -0.58 -3.42 2.94
N ILE A 161 -0.07 -4.51 3.53
CA ILE A 161 -0.89 -5.47 4.30
C ILE A 161 -1.54 -4.76 5.48
N ALA A 162 -0.76 -4.01 6.26
CA ALA A 162 -1.29 -3.30 7.39
C ALA A 162 -2.44 -2.40 6.97
N ASP A 163 -2.33 -1.60 5.90
CA ASP A 163 -3.37 -0.68 5.38
C ASP A 163 -4.72 -1.35 5.04
N THR A 164 -4.77 -2.68 4.88
CA THR A 164 -6.04 -3.41 4.68
C THR A 164 -6.83 -3.65 5.97
N ILE A 165 -6.17 -3.63 7.13
CA ILE A 165 -6.78 -3.94 8.44
C ILE A 165 -7.55 -2.71 8.95
N LYS A 166 -8.82 -2.51 8.56
CA LYS A 166 -9.59 -1.32 8.95
C LYS A 166 -10.74 -1.56 9.91
#